data_AF-A0A5S3VTH9-F1
#
_entry.id   AF-A0A5S3VTH9-F1
#
_cell.length_a   1.000
_cell.length_b   1.000
_cell.length_c   1.000
_cell.angle_alpha   90.00
_cell.angle_beta   90.00
_cell.angle_gamma   90.00
#
_symmetry.space_group_name_H-M   'P 1'
#
loop_
_entity.id
_entity.type
_entity.pdbx_description
1 polymer ?
#
loop_
_entity_poly.entity_id
_entity_poly.type
_entity_poly.pdbx_seq_one_letter_code
_entity_poly.pdbx_strand_id
1 'polypeptide(L)'
;MQTRNNLEKIIVITAFIAVRLLQLRELVVDKDNAKSISCDNFFNLLEWKLLWSKTETKKAPNTTPSLHWAYYALAKLGGWHNSKQTGVVGWEALWKGWFSLSQLLEGARFMQAQQQEM
;
A
#
# COMPACT_ATOMS: atom_id res chain seq x y z
N MET A 1 2.34 -25.39 4.45
CA MET A 1 1.76 -24.95 3.16
C MET A 1 1.46 -26.08 2.17
N GLN A 2 2.07 -27.27 2.26
CA GLN A 2 1.94 -28.32 1.21
C GLN A 2 0.62 -29.13 1.21
N THR A 3 -0.31 -28.87 2.12
CA THR A 3 -1.62 -29.54 2.11
C THR A 3 -2.63 -28.73 1.31
N ARG A 4 -3.51 -29.41 0.55
CA ARG A 4 -4.57 -28.79 -0.26
C ARG A 4 -5.36 -27.72 0.51
N ASN A 5 -5.75 -28.02 1.73
CA ASN A 5 -6.54 -27.11 2.58
C ASN A 5 -5.80 -25.82 2.92
N ASN A 6 -4.47 -25.87 3.13
CA ASN A 6 -3.69 -24.67 3.40
C ASN A 6 -3.53 -23.79 2.15
N LEU A 7 -3.39 -24.42 0.97
CA LEU A 7 -3.35 -23.69 -0.29
C LEU A 7 -4.68 -22.98 -0.56
N GLU A 8 -5.80 -23.67 -0.36
CA GLU A 8 -7.13 -23.11 -0.53
C GLU A 8 -7.36 -21.86 0.32
N LYS A 9 -6.97 -21.90 1.61
CA LYS A 9 -7.05 -20.75 2.51
C LYS A 9 -6.24 -19.55 2.01
N ILE A 10 -5.01 -19.79 1.55
CA ILE A 10 -4.15 -18.71 1.04
C ILE A 10 -4.73 -18.11 -0.24
N ILE A 11 -5.27 -18.93 -1.14
CA ILE A 11 -5.89 -18.46 -2.38
C ILE A 11 -7.07 -17.55 -2.06
N VAL A 12 -7.96 -17.94 -1.14
CA VAL A 12 -9.13 -17.13 -0.76
C VAL A 12 -8.68 -15.79 -0.19
N ILE A 13 -7.72 -15.76 0.74
CA ILE A 13 -7.20 -14.51 1.32
C ILE A 13 -6.58 -13.62 0.23
N THR A 14 -5.76 -14.21 -0.63
CA THR A 14 -5.06 -13.50 -1.72
C THR A 14 -6.03 -12.92 -2.74
N ALA A 15 -7.16 -13.59 -3.00
CA ALA A 15 -8.18 -13.12 -3.92
C ALA A 15 -8.78 -11.77 -3.49
N PHE A 16 -9.11 -11.61 -2.20
CA PHE A 16 -9.62 -10.34 -1.68
C PHE A 16 -8.58 -9.22 -1.75
N ILE A 17 -7.31 -9.53 -1.49
CA ILE A 17 -6.23 -8.56 -1.62
C ILE A 17 -6.07 -8.13 -3.08
N ALA A 18 -6.13 -9.07 -4.03
CA ALA A 18 -6.04 -8.79 -5.44
C ALA A 18 -7.19 -7.86 -5.90
N VAL A 19 -8.43 -8.11 -5.45
CA VAL A 19 -9.58 -7.23 -5.73
C VAL A 19 -9.36 -5.83 -5.14
N ARG A 20 -8.83 -5.72 -3.92
CA ARG A 20 -8.55 -4.42 -3.31
C ARG A 20 -7.50 -3.62 -4.10
N LEU A 21 -6.45 -4.28 -4.60
CA LEU A 21 -5.45 -3.65 -5.46
C LEU A 21 -6.02 -3.26 -6.82
N LEU A 22 -6.94 -4.05 -7.37
CA LEU A 22 -7.68 -3.73 -8.59
C LEU A 22 -8.52 -2.47 -8.40
N GLN A 23 -9.34 -2.42 -7.35
CA GLN A 23 -10.16 -1.24 -7.00
C GLN A 23 -9.30 0.01 -6.80
N LEU A 24 -8.17 -0.12 -6.12
CA LEU A 24 -7.22 0.98 -5.94
C LEU A 24 -6.70 1.51 -7.29
N ARG A 25 -6.37 0.63 -8.23
CA ARG A 25 -5.94 1.02 -9.57
C ARG A 25 -7.06 1.72 -10.33
N GLU A 26 -8.27 1.18 -10.32
CA GLU A 26 -9.43 1.75 -11.01
C GLU A 26 -9.74 3.17 -10.55
N LEU A 27 -9.69 3.42 -9.24
CA LEU A 27 -9.90 4.76 -8.68
C LEU A 27 -8.85 5.78 -9.12
N VAL A 28 -7.64 5.33 -9.46
CA VAL A 28 -6.54 6.21 -9.88
C VAL A 28 -6.53 6.45 -11.40
N VAL A 29 -7.28 5.67 -12.17
CA VAL A 29 -7.46 5.91 -13.62
C VAL A 29 -8.03 7.31 -13.85
N ASP A 30 -9.03 7.70 -13.06
CA ASP A 30 -9.53 9.07 -13.01
C ASP A 30 -8.60 9.94 -12.14
N LYS A 31 -7.58 10.52 -12.77
CA LYS A 31 -6.53 11.28 -12.09
C LYS A 31 -7.05 12.48 -11.31
N ASP A 32 -8.12 13.13 -11.78
CA ASP A 32 -8.61 14.35 -11.17
C ASP A 32 -9.43 14.03 -9.92
N ASN A 33 -10.25 12.98 -9.98
CA ASN A 33 -10.96 12.47 -8.81
C ASN A 33 -9.99 11.83 -7.78
N ALA A 34 -8.97 11.10 -8.24
CA ALA A 34 -7.99 10.47 -7.35
C ALA A 34 -7.16 11.48 -6.53
N LYS A 35 -7.02 12.71 -7.02
CA LYS A 35 -6.33 13.79 -6.31
C LYS A 35 -7.20 14.44 -5.23
N SER A 36 -8.52 14.45 -5.41
CA SER A 36 -9.47 15.00 -4.42
C SER A 36 -9.77 14.00 -3.30
N ILE A 37 -9.71 12.70 -3.59
CA ILE A 37 -9.94 11.65 -2.61
C ILE A 37 -8.77 11.56 -1.62
N SER A 38 -9.10 11.60 -0.33
CA SER A 38 -8.15 11.38 0.77
C SER A 38 -7.70 9.92 0.85
N CYS A 39 -6.42 9.70 1.17
CA CYS A 39 -5.83 8.37 1.38
C CYS A 39 -6.49 7.58 2.53
N ASP A 40 -7.10 8.26 3.51
CA ASP A 40 -7.70 7.63 4.71
C ASP A 40 -8.85 6.65 4.37
N ASN A 41 -9.46 6.77 3.19
CA ASN A 41 -10.49 5.83 2.75
C ASN A 41 -9.93 4.42 2.46
N PHE A 42 -8.65 4.32 2.10
CA PHE A 42 -7.98 3.07 1.72
C PHE A 42 -6.89 2.63 2.68
N PHE A 43 -6.21 3.58 3.33
CA PHE A 43 -5.08 3.30 4.20
C PHE A 43 -5.32 3.94 5.57
N ASN A 44 -4.98 3.21 6.63
CA ASN A 44 -5.02 3.75 7.97
C ASN A 44 -3.92 4.82 8.18
N LEU A 45 -4.08 5.66 9.21
CA LEU A 45 -3.13 6.71 9.56
C LEU A 45 -1.68 6.21 9.65
N LEU A 46 -1.49 5.05 10.26
CA LEU A 46 -0.17 4.45 10.44
C LEU A 46 0.38 3.92 9.10
N GLU A 47 -0.48 3.40 8.23
CA GLU A 47 -0.11 2.83 6.93
C GLU A 47 0.43 3.89 5.99
N TRP A 48 -0.30 4.99 5.80
CA TRP A 48 0.17 6.04 4.90
C TRP A 48 1.36 6.81 5.47
N LYS A 49 1.48 6.94 6.80
CA LYS A 49 2.67 7.53 7.44
C LYS A 49 3.91 6.65 7.27
N LEU A 50 3.78 5.33 7.42
CA LEU A 50 4.87 4.39 7.13
C LEU A 50 5.26 4.44 5.66
N LEU A 51 4.26 4.47 4.77
CA LEU A 51 4.48 4.59 3.34
C LEU A 51 5.27 5.87 3.03
N TRP A 52 4.85 7.01 3.59
CA TRP A 52 5.54 8.29 3.45
C TRP A 52 6.98 8.22 3.92
N SER A 53 7.22 7.66 5.11
CA SER A 53 8.56 7.51 5.70
C SER A 53 9.51 6.69 4.82
N LYS A 54 9.00 5.75 4.02
CA LYS A 54 9.81 4.94 3.10
C LYS A 54 9.98 5.52 1.71
N THR A 55 9.02 6.29 1.22
CA THR A 55 9.03 6.79 -0.16
C THR A 55 9.54 8.21 -0.28
N GLU A 56 9.33 9.05 0.73
CA GLU A 56 9.64 10.47 0.71
C GLU A 56 10.74 10.79 1.71
N THR A 57 11.62 11.74 1.36
CA THR A 57 12.69 12.24 2.23
C THR A 57 12.23 13.39 3.13
N LYS A 58 11.09 14.00 2.81
CA LYS A 58 10.51 15.13 3.54
C LYS A 58 9.71 14.64 4.75
N LYS A 59 9.58 15.51 5.77
CA LYS A 59 8.70 15.25 6.91
C LYS A 59 7.27 14.96 6.43
N ALA A 60 6.61 14.01 7.09
CA ALA A 60 5.23 13.66 6.80
C ALA A 60 4.32 14.89 6.95
N PRO A 61 3.38 15.12 6.02
CA PRO A 61 2.45 16.23 6.11
C PRO A 61 1.48 16.02 7.29
N ASN A 62 1.00 17.13 7.85
CA ASN A 62 -0.08 17.09 8.86
C ASN A 62 -1.43 16.77 8.22
N THR A 63 -1.61 17.07 6.93
CA THR A 63 -2.81 16.77 6.15
C THR A 63 -2.66 15.42 5.45
N THR A 64 -3.71 14.62 5.45
CA THR A 64 -3.71 13.33 4.74
C THR A 64 -3.41 13.54 3.25
N PRO A 65 -2.46 12.79 2.67
CA PRO A 65 -2.15 12.89 1.26
C PRO A 65 -3.27 12.32 0.38
N SER A 66 -3.22 12.59 -0.92
CA SER A 66 -4.22 12.08 -1.87
C SER A 66 -4.07 10.59 -2.16
N LEU A 67 -5.16 9.96 -2.56
CA LEU A 67 -5.17 8.56 -2.99
C LEU A 67 -4.25 8.34 -4.21
N HIS A 68 -4.20 9.32 -5.12
CA HIS A 68 -3.25 9.33 -6.23
C HIS A 68 -1.81 9.20 -5.75
N TRP A 69 -1.39 9.98 -4.75
CA TRP A 69 -0.05 9.85 -4.18
C TRP A 69 0.17 8.46 -3.57
N ALA A 70 -0.80 7.98 -2.79
CA ALA A 70 -0.67 6.71 -2.08
C ALA A 70 -0.46 5.53 -3.03
N TYR A 71 -1.17 5.51 -4.16
CA TYR A 71 -1.00 4.49 -5.20
C TYR A 71 0.41 4.45 -5.77
N TYR A 72 0.96 5.60 -6.17
CA TYR A 72 2.32 5.65 -6.72
C TYR A 72 3.38 5.44 -5.65
N ALA A 73 3.15 5.88 -4.42
CA ALA A 73 4.03 5.61 -3.30
C ALA A 73 4.09 4.10 -3.01
N LEU A 74 2.94 3.41 -3.03
CA LEU A 74 2.87 1.96 -2.91
C LEU A 74 3.64 1.27 -4.04
N ALA A 75 3.45 1.71 -5.28
CA ALA A 75 4.16 1.20 -6.43
C ALA A 75 5.69 1.38 -6.30
N LYS A 76 6.15 2.55 -5.86
CA LYS A 76 7.57 2.83 -5.61
C LYS A 76 8.15 1.91 -4.53
N LEU A 77 7.41 1.67 -3.45
CA LEU A 77 7.82 0.71 -2.42
C LEU A 77 8.01 -0.70 -3.00
N GLY A 78 7.18 -1.07 -3.99
CA GLY A 78 7.32 -2.31 -4.75
C GLY A 78 8.37 -2.29 -5.87
N GLY A 79 9.19 -1.24 -5.97
CA GLY A 79 10.26 -1.11 -6.96
C GLY A 79 9.83 -0.56 -8.33
N TRP A 80 8.70 0.14 -8.43
CA TRP A 80 8.31 0.81 -9.66
C TRP A 80 8.97 2.18 -9.83
N HIS A 81 9.62 2.40 -10.98
CA HIS A 81 10.41 3.60 -11.27
C HIS A 81 9.86 4.44 -12.45
N ASN A 82 8.74 4.03 -13.05
CA ASN A 82 8.18 4.65 -14.26
C ASN A 82 9.17 4.80 -15.42
N SER A 83 10.05 3.82 -15.65
CA SER A 83 11.14 3.92 -16.64
C SER A 83 10.67 4.20 -18.08
N LYS A 84 9.47 3.72 -18.44
CA LYS A 84 8.84 3.94 -19.76
C LYS A 84 7.92 5.16 -19.81
N GLN A 85 7.81 5.93 -18.73
CA GLN A 85 6.97 7.13 -18.61
C GLN A 85 5.48 6.95 -18.97
N THR A 86 4.97 5.71 -18.96
CA THR A 86 3.56 5.44 -19.27
C THR A 86 2.63 5.84 -18.12
N GLY A 87 3.16 5.98 -16.89
CA GLY A 87 2.37 6.21 -15.69
C GLY A 87 1.52 5.01 -15.26
N VAL A 88 1.62 3.88 -15.97
CA VAL A 88 0.88 2.65 -15.65
C VAL A 88 1.74 1.75 -14.77
N VAL A 89 1.22 1.41 -13.59
CA VAL A 89 1.89 0.47 -12.67
C VAL A 89 1.46 -0.96 -12.99
N GLY A 90 2.43 -1.88 -13.07
CA GLY A 90 2.17 -3.31 -13.21
C GLY A 90 1.69 -3.95 -11.91
N TRP A 91 0.87 -4.99 -12.01
CA TRP A 91 0.30 -5.69 -10.84
C TRP A 91 1.34 -6.25 -9.88
N GLU A 92 2.46 -6.76 -10.41
CA GLU A 92 3.55 -7.28 -9.59
C GLU A 92 4.14 -6.21 -8.67
N ALA A 93 4.35 -4.99 -9.16
CA ALA A 93 4.87 -3.90 -8.35
C ALA A 93 3.87 -3.46 -7.27
N LEU A 94 2.57 -3.43 -7.59
CA LEU A 94 1.53 -3.14 -6.61
C LEU A 94 1.47 -4.21 -5.52
N TRP A 95 1.52 -5.49 -5.90
CA TRP A 95 1.54 -6.60 -4.96
C TRP A 95 2.77 -6.56 -4.05
N LYS A 96 3.97 -6.38 -4.64
CA LYS A 96 5.22 -6.25 -3.88
C LYS A 96 5.16 -5.07 -2.91
N GLY A 97 4.66 -3.92 -3.36
CA GLY A 97 4.49 -2.73 -2.52
C GLY A 97 3.54 -2.99 -1.34
N TRP A 98 2.39 -3.60 -1.60
CA TRP A 98 1.43 -3.98 -0.55
C TRP A 98 2.02 -4.97 0.45
N PHE A 99 2.73 -5.98 -0.04
CA PHE A 99 3.37 -6.98 0.82
C PHE A 99 4.45 -6.34 1.70
N SER A 100 5.33 -5.51 1.12
CA SER A 100 6.35 -4.79 1.88
C SER A 100 5.76 -3.83 2.92
N LEU A 101 4.69 -3.09 2.56
CA LEU A 101 3.97 -2.25 3.51
C LEU A 101 3.40 -3.07 4.66
N SER A 102 2.82 -4.24 4.36
CA SER A 102 2.25 -5.16 5.36
C SER A 102 3.31 -5.63 6.37
N GLN A 103 4.52 -5.96 5.92
CA GLN A 103 5.62 -6.32 6.82
C GLN A 103 6.10 -5.15 7.68
N LEU A 104 6.16 -3.94 7.12
CA LEU A 104 6.51 -2.74 7.88
C LEU A 104 5.45 -2.42 8.95
N LEU A 105 4.18 -2.65 8.64
CA LEU A 105 3.08 -2.47 9.59
C LEU A 105 3.16 -3.42 10.77
N GLU A 106 3.49 -4.69 10.50
CA GLU A 106 3.70 -5.69 11.54
C GLU A 106 4.82 -5.25 12.51
N GLY A 107 5.97 -4.83 11.97
CA GLY A 107 7.07 -4.33 12.78
C GLY A 107 6.72 -3.05 13.56
N ALA A 108 5.98 -2.12 12.95
CA ALA A 108 5.55 -0.90 13.64
C ALA A 108 4.58 -1.17 14.79
N ARG A 109 3.61 -2.07 14.59
CA ARG A 109 2.67 -2.49 15.64
C ARG A 109 3.39 -3.20 16.78
N PHE A 110 4.35 -4.05 16.47
CA PHE A 110 5.18 -4.70 17.48
C PHE A 110 5.92 -3.68 18.35
N MET A 111 6.57 -2.68 17.76
CA MET A 111 7.25 -1.62 18.52
C MET A 111 6.28 -0.79 19.39
N GLN A 112 5.09 -0.49 18.88
CA GLN A 112 4.07 0.23 19.65
C GLN A 112 3.60 -0.57 20.87
N ALA A 113 3.39 -1.87 20.74
CA ALA A 113 3.01 -2.74 21.86
C ALA A 113 4.09 -2.74 22.95
N GLN A 114 5.37 -2.83 22.56
CA GLN A 114 6.49 -2.81 23.51
C GLN A 114 6.64 -1.47 24.24
N GLN A 115 6.31 -0.35 23.59
CA GLN A 115 6.33 0.98 24.23
C GLN A 115 5.21 1.18 25.25
N GLN A 116 4.14 0.39 25.19
CA GLN A 116 3.02 0.47 26.14
C GLN A 116 3.25 -0.40 27.39
N GLU A 117 4.17 -1.37 27.30
CA GLU A 117 4.55 -2.25 28.41
C GLU A 117 5.68 -1.66 29.29
N MET A 118 6.36 -0.61 28.82
CA MET A 118 7.39 0.15 29.56
C MET A 118 6.80 1.39 30.21
#